data_AF-B9S7V1-F1
#
_entry.id   AF-B9S7V1-F1
#
_cell.length_a   1.000
_cell.length_b   1.000
_cell.length_c   1.000
_cell.angle_alpha   90.00
_cell.angle_beta   90.00
_cell.angle_gamma   90.00
#
_symmetry.space_group_name_H-M   'P 1'
#
loop_
_entity.id
_entity.type
_entity.pdbx_description
1 polymer ?
#
loop_
_entity_poly.entity_id
_entity_poly.type
_entity_poly.pdbx_seq_one_letter_code
_entity_poly.pdbx_strand_id
1 'polypeptide(L)'
;MKSVYNLPLAICLIGLALNVHVSLAQNSPQDYIDAHNAVRAEVRSRPLVWNETMAEVARNKSIERINCCNLIRIFSDVYYENIAEASYGITAVVGVKLWATERTSY
;
A
#
# COMPACT_ATOMS: atom_id res chain seq x y z
N MET A 1 -5.10 15.29 -43.58
CA MET A 1 -5.82 15.31 -42.28
C MET A 1 -5.23 14.23 -41.36
N LYS A 2 -4.21 14.53 -40.55
CA LYS A 2 -3.67 13.61 -39.52
C LYS A 2 -3.41 14.29 -38.17
N SER A 3 -3.68 15.59 -38.06
CA SER A 3 -3.26 16.40 -36.90
C SER A 3 -4.25 16.39 -35.73
N VAL A 4 -5.52 16.07 -35.97
CA VAL A 4 -6.58 16.27 -34.96
C VAL A 4 -6.76 15.06 -34.04
N TYR A 5 -6.41 13.85 -34.48
CA TYR A 5 -6.47 12.64 -33.64
C TYR A 5 -5.30 12.51 -32.66
N ASN A 6 -4.21 13.25 -32.88
CA ASN A 6 -3.00 13.18 -32.04
C ASN A 6 -3.15 13.95 -30.72
N LEU A 7 -3.90 15.05 -30.71
CA LEU A 7 -4.10 15.88 -29.53
C LEU A 7 -4.99 15.22 -28.45
N PRO A 8 -6.18 14.67 -28.76
CA PRO A 8 -7.00 13.98 -27.76
C PRO A 8 -6.34 12.68 -27.29
N LEU A 9 -5.61 11.98 -28.18
CA LEU A 9 -4.84 10.80 -27.81
C LEU A 9 -3.68 11.15 -26.87
N ALA A 10 -2.93 12.23 -27.14
CA ALA A 10 -1.86 12.70 -26.27
C ALA A 10 -2.39 13.14 -24.89
N ILE A 11 -3.52 13.86 -24.84
CA ILE A 11 -4.17 14.24 -23.57
C ILE A 11 -4.60 12.99 -22.78
N CYS A 12 -5.16 11.99 -23.45
CA CYS A 12 -5.55 10.73 -22.83
C CYS A 12 -4.33 9.98 -22.26
N LEU A 13 -3.24 9.88 -23.02
CA LEU A 13 -1.99 9.24 -22.58
C LEU A 13 -1.33 9.97 -21.40
N ILE A 14 -1.30 11.31 -21.43
CA ILE A 14 -0.81 12.12 -20.29
C ILE A 14 -1.69 11.89 -19.06
N GLY A 15 -3.01 11.88 -19.23
CA GLY A 15 -3.96 11.56 -18.17
C GLY A 15 -3.71 10.18 -17.55
N LEU A 16 -3.56 9.13 -18.35
CA LEU A 16 -3.23 7.79 -17.84
C LEU A 16 -1.89 7.77 -17.10
N ALA A 17 -0.84 8.38 -17.65
CA ALA A 17 0.50 8.39 -17.04
C ALA A 17 0.51 9.10 -15.66
N LEU A 18 -0.20 10.21 -15.53
CA LEU A 18 -0.33 10.95 -14.27
C LEU A 18 -1.11 10.15 -13.22
N ASN A 19 -2.19 9.46 -13.61
CA ASN A 19 -2.97 8.63 -12.69
C ASN A 19 -2.16 7.44 -12.16
N VAL A 20 -1.34 6.81 -13.01
CA VAL A 20 -0.43 5.73 -12.58
C VAL A 20 0.60 6.25 -11.57
N HIS A 21 1.19 7.42 -11.81
CA HIS A 21 2.16 8.02 -10.88
C HIS A 21 1.54 8.34 -9.50
N VAL A 22 0.34 8.92 -9.47
CA VAL A 22 -0.34 9.26 -8.20
C VAL A 22 -0.72 8.00 -7.41
N SER A 23 -1.21 6.95 -8.08
CA SER A 23 -1.55 5.67 -7.44
C SER A 23 -0.32 4.95 -6.86
N LEU A 24 0.81 4.99 -7.57
CA LEU A 24 2.08 4.43 -7.09
C LEU A 24 2.69 5.28 -5.97
N ALA A 25 2.52 6.61 -6.02
CA ALA A 25 2.99 7.54 -4.99
C ALA A 25 2.22 7.44 -3.66
N GLN A 26 1.14 6.67 -3.59
CA GLN A 26 0.43 6.35 -2.34
C GLN A 26 0.77 4.95 -1.81
N ASN A 27 1.68 4.24 -2.48
CA ASN A 27 2.11 2.88 -2.17
C ASN A 27 3.64 2.74 -2.20
N SER A 28 4.36 3.86 -2.08
CA SER A 28 5.81 3.86 -1.94
C SER A 28 6.24 3.38 -0.55
N PRO A 29 7.49 2.93 -0.37
CA PRO A 29 8.06 2.64 0.96
C PRO A 29 7.81 3.73 2.00
N GLN A 30 7.93 4.99 1.59
CA GLN A 30 7.80 6.14 2.48
C GLN A 30 6.36 6.29 3.00
N ASP A 31 5.35 6.00 2.19
CA ASP A 31 3.94 6.09 2.60
C ASP A 31 3.63 5.12 3.75
N TYR A 32 4.17 3.91 3.70
CA TYR A 32 4.03 2.94 4.79
C TYR A 32 4.76 3.42 6.06
N ILE A 33 5.97 3.93 5.94
CA ILE A 33 6.78 4.38 7.09
C ILE A 33 6.19 5.61 7.75
N ASP A 34 5.78 6.62 6.97
CA ASP A 34 5.21 7.85 7.49
C ASP A 34 3.88 7.60 8.19
N ALA A 35 3.00 6.79 7.60
CA ALA A 35 1.72 6.43 8.21
C ALA A 35 1.92 5.68 9.54
N HIS A 36 2.84 4.70 9.59
CA HIS A 36 3.12 3.99 10.85
C HIS A 36 3.75 4.91 11.89
N ASN A 37 4.70 5.75 11.49
CA ASN A 37 5.42 6.63 12.42
C ASN A 37 4.52 7.72 12.99
N ALA A 38 3.54 8.21 12.24
CA ALA A 38 2.50 9.09 12.76
C ALA A 38 1.74 8.42 13.92
N VAL A 39 1.23 7.19 13.71
CA VAL A 39 0.52 6.44 14.75
C VAL A 39 1.41 6.11 15.96
N ARG A 40 2.66 5.72 15.71
CA ARG A 40 3.63 5.40 16.77
C ARG A 40 4.01 6.63 17.60
N ALA A 41 4.06 7.81 17.00
CA ALA A 41 4.32 9.06 17.70
C ALA A 41 3.20 9.40 18.70
N GLU A 42 1.93 9.10 18.37
CA GLU A 42 0.79 9.32 19.28
C GLU A 42 0.97 8.55 20.61
N VAL A 43 1.59 7.37 20.55
CA VAL A 43 1.88 6.52 21.72
C VAL A 43 3.34 6.58 22.18
N ARG A 44 4.11 7.57 21.71
CA ARG A 44 5.54 7.81 22.06
C ARG A 44 6.45 6.60 21.82
N SER A 45 6.14 5.78 20.82
CA SER A 45 6.98 4.65 20.42
C SER A 45 8.06 5.07 19.42
N ARG A 46 9.19 4.37 19.38
CA ARG A 46 10.31 4.69 18.48
C ARG A 46 9.88 4.58 17.01
N PRO A 47 10.33 5.46 16.10
CA PRO A 47 9.98 5.35 14.69
C PRO A 47 10.54 4.07 14.07
N LEU A 48 9.82 3.55 13.08
CA LEU A 48 10.25 2.49 12.19
C LEU A 48 11.07 3.07 11.04
N VAL A 49 11.89 2.19 10.46
CA VAL A 49 12.64 2.43 9.22
C VAL A 49 12.30 1.34 8.23
N TRP A 50 12.38 1.66 6.94
CA TRP A 50 12.12 0.69 5.88
C TRP A 50 13.16 -0.43 5.87
N ASN A 51 12.71 -1.64 5.58
CA ASN A 51 13.57 -2.81 5.40
C ASN A 51 13.18 -3.53 4.11
N GLU A 52 14.10 -3.54 3.14
CA GLU A 52 13.83 -4.08 1.80
C GLU A 52 13.56 -5.60 1.83
N THR A 53 14.26 -6.35 2.69
CA THR A 53 14.03 -7.79 2.84
C THR A 53 12.62 -8.08 3.35
N MET A 54 12.15 -7.30 4.33
CA MET A 54 10.80 -7.43 4.86
C MET A 54 9.74 -7.06 3.81
N ALA A 55 10.00 -6.01 3.02
CA ALA A 55 9.12 -5.60 1.93
C ALA A 55 8.99 -6.67 0.84
N GLU A 56 10.10 -7.31 0.46
CA GLU A 56 10.10 -8.41 -0.49
C GLU A 56 9.31 -9.62 0.02
N VAL A 57 9.52 -10.00 1.29
CA VAL A 57 8.75 -11.07 1.94
C VAL A 57 7.25 -10.77 1.94
N ALA A 58 6.85 -9.56 2.32
CA ALA A 58 5.45 -9.14 2.33
C ALA A 58 4.83 -9.14 0.92
N ARG A 59 5.57 -8.66 -0.09
CA ARG A 59 5.13 -8.65 -1.48
C ARG A 59 4.91 -10.06 -2.01
N ASN A 60 5.86 -10.97 -1.81
CA ASN A 60 5.74 -12.35 -2.27
C ASN A 60 4.54 -13.06 -1.64
N LYS A 61 4.36 -12.88 -0.32
CA LYS A 61 3.18 -13.37 0.41
C LYS A 61 1.86 -12.82 -0.11
N SER A 62 1.79 -11.54 -0.51
CA SER A 62 0.58 -10.97 -1.10
C SER A 62 0.26 -11.55 -2.48
N ILE A 63 1.29 -11.83 -3.30
CA ILE A 63 1.14 -12.42 -4.64
C ILE A 63 0.61 -13.85 -4.53
N GLU A 64 1.11 -14.64 -3.58
CA GLU A 64 0.60 -16.00 -3.31
C GLU A 64 -0.91 -16.03 -3.02
N ARG A 65 -1.45 -14.94 -2.44
CA ARG A 65 -2.85 -14.83 -2.02
C ARG A 65 -3.76 -14.13 -3.03
N ILE A 66 -3.22 -13.58 -4.12
CA ILE A 66 -4.01 -12.80 -5.07
C ILE A 66 -5.15 -13.61 -5.71
N ASN A 67 -4.98 -14.93 -5.80
CA ASN A 67 -5.94 -15.84 -6.44
C ASN A 67 -6.91 -16.50 -5.44
N CYS A 68 -6.87 -16.16 -4.14
CA CYS A 68 -7.72 -16.77 -3.12
C CYS A 68 -8.06 -15.79 -1.98
N CYS A 69 -9.35 -15.47 -1.82
CA CYS A 69 -9.93 -14.60 -0.78
C CYS A 69 -9.97 -15.27 0.61
N ASN A 70 -8.84 -15.79 1.05
CA ASN A 70 -8.69 -16.39 2.36
C ASN A 70 -7.66 -15.59 3.15
N LEU A 71 -8.16 -14.76 4.09
CA LEU A 71 -7.38 -14.12 5.16
C LEU A 71 -6.87 -15.17 6.17
N ILE A 72 -6.23 -16.23 5.69
CA ILE A 72 -5.51 -17.14 6.56
C ILE A 72 -4.23 -16.42 6.96
N ARG A 73 -4.17 -16.03 8.23
CA ARG A 73 -2.96 -15.53 8.89
C ARG A 73 -1.88 -16.60 8.72
N ILE A 74 -0.83 -16.31 7.94
CA ILE A 74 0.34 -17.20 7.89
C ILE A 74 1.27 -16.72 9.00
N PHE A 75 1.36 -17.51 10.07
CA PHE A 75 2.41 -17.33 11.05
C PHE A 75 3.76 -17.47 10.34
N SER A 76 4.47 -16.35 10.19
CA SER A 76 5.92 -16.41 10.15
C SER A 76 6.40 -16.40 11.60
N ASP A 77 7.21 -17.37 11.94
CA ASP A 77 7.96 -17.46 13.20
C ASP A 77 9.03 -16.36 13.35
N VAL A 78 9.30 -15.60 12.28
CA VAL A 78 10.35 -14.57 12.23
C VAL A 78 9.78 -13.15 12.21
N TYR A 79 8.62 -12.92 11.59
CA TYR A 79 8.03 -11.58 11.45
C TYR A 79 6.54 -11.57 11.81
N TYR A 80 6.14 -10.60 12.65
CA TYR A 80 4.74 -10.28 12.87
C TYR A 80 4.15 -9.60 11.63
N GLU A 81 2.91 -9.93 11.29
CA GLU A 81 2.25 -9.54 10.03
C GLU A 81 0.90 -8.87 10.31
N ASN A 82 0.65 -7.76 9.63
CA ASN A 82 -0.70 -7.19 9.47
C ASN A 82 -1.13 -7.36 8.01
N ILE A 83 -2.38 -7.78 7.79
CA ILE A 83 -2.97 -7.95 6.46
C ILE A 83 -4.16 -6.99 6.35
N ALA A 84 -4.32 -6.36 5.19
CA ALA A 84 -5.52 -5.63 4.82
C ALA A 84 -6.02 -6.17 3.48
N GLU A 85 -7.31 -6.47 3.41
CA GLU A 85 -7.99 -6.89 2.19
C GLU A 85 -9.21 -5.99 1.99
N ALA A 86 -9.49 -5.68 0.73
CA ALA A 86 -10.70 -5.01 0.31
C ALA A 86 -11.10 -5.52 -1.08
N SER A 87 -12.38 -5.41 -1.41
CA SER A 87 -12.90 -5.70 -2.75
C SER A 87 -12.48 -4.67 -3.81
N TYR A 88 -11.73 -3.64 -3.41
CA TYR A 88 -11.20 -2.56 -4.23
C TYR A 88 -9.76 -2.25 -3.83
N GLY A 89 -9.03 -1.50 -4.68
CA GLY A 89 -7.66 -1.11 -4.37
C GLY A 89 -7.58 -0.21 -3.14
N ILE A 90 -6.77 -0.60 -2.15
CA ILE A 90 -6.46 0.21 -0.96
C ILE A 90 -5.02 0.70 -1.03
N THR A 91 -4.78 1.89 -0.48
CA THR A 91 -3.44 2.47 -0.40
C THR A 91 -2.74 2.05 0.89
N ALA A 92 -1.41 2.20 0.93
CA ALA A 92 -0.61 1.99 2.13
C ALA A 92 -1.16 2.73 3.35
N VAL A 93 -1.47 4.02 3.18
CA VAL A 93 -1.99 4.90 4.26
C VAL A 93 -3.35 4.42 4.76
N VAL A 94 -4.24 3.98 3.86
CA VAL A 94 -5.55 3.46 4.25
C VAL A 94 -5.40 2.14 5.03
N GLY A 95 -4.52 1.23 4.59
CA GLY A 95 -4.25 -0.02 5.29
C GLY A 95 -3.73 0.21 6.72
N VAL A 96 -2.75 1.10 6.88
CA VAL A 96 -2.21 1.45 8.21
C VAL A 96 -3.28 2.08 9.11
N LYS A 97 -4.12 2.97 8.56
CA LYS A 97 -5.22 3.56 9.31
C LYS A 97 -6.21 2.50 9.79
N LEU A 98 -6.52 1.51 8.96
CA LEU A 98 -7.41 0.39 9.29
C LEU A 98 -6.90 -0.35 10.54
N TRP A 99 -5.62 -0.73 10.56
CA TRP A 99 -5.01 -1.40 11.71
C TRP A 99 -4.95 -0.48 12.94
N ALA A 100 -4.61 0.80 12.76
CA ALA A 100 -4.54 1.76 13.86
C ALA A 100 -5.91 2.00 14.52
N THR A 101 -7.01 1.91 13.76
CA THR A 101 -8.37 2.07 14.31
C THR A 101 -8.82 0.90 15.19
N GLU A 102 -8.15 -0.26 15.15
CA GLU A 102 -8.42 -1.37 16.08
C GLU A 102 -8.19 -0.98 17.56
N ARG A 103 -7.54 0.16 17.82
CA ARG A 103 -7.36 0.75 19.15
C ARG A 103 -8.58 0.99 19.99
N THR A 104 -9.76 1.05 19.39
CA THR A 104 -11.00 1.18 20.16
C THR A 104 -11.44 -0.14 20.80
N SER A 105 -10.77 -1.24 20.46
CA SER A 105 -11.20 -2.61 20.79
C SER A 105 -10.14 -3.43 21.54
N TYR A 106 -9.02 -2.82 21.97
CA TYR A 106 -8.00 -3.43 22.82
C TYR A 106 -7.82 -2.72 24.16
#